data_AF-A0A538U9Y9-F1
#
_entry.id   AF-A0A538U9Y9-F1
#
_cell.length_a   1.000
_cell.length_b   1.000
_cell.length_c   1.000
_cell.angle_alpha   90.00
_cell.angle_beta   90.00
_cell.angle_gamma   90.00
#
_symmetry.space_group_name_H-M   'P 1'
#
loop_
_entity.id
_entity.type
_entity.pdbx_description
1 polymer ?
#
loop_
_entity_poly.entity_id
_entity_poly.type
_entity_poly.pdbx_seq_one_letter_code
_entity_poly.pdbx_strand_id
1 'polypeptide(L)'
;MIVFLNFTDHEVRDRDYFFTTGYHAYALWIGMGAAWLITWVRESFGSGRARELATAACSALVLAQPFMLMNNMWFAHDRHGNYVARDYAYNMLAPLAPNAFMFTNGDNDTFPLWYIQQVEGVRKDVRVVNLSLLNTDWYIRQLRDEDPKVPIHLDDATVDKLGIGLLRDPDSGEYIYTSHYMVDHIMQQDRADHGWKKPPYFAVTVPEHMGLDKNFTLEGLAYRVNPDTTGPRFDEAATRHALYDVFKYRGLFTADGSWDPKVYKDENASTLSRNYAAAFMELAYAYRRRGQFPQAIAEMERVERMFPGSPDVLLPLGSFYVESGDTAAAIRVFTSLAKVAPGDPDVRYYYAVSLIFQNKLEAALQEFEQSIRLDPDHAQAYIGAYSVAWQMGQKDRAVQILEQWTRRHPDDPQARELLDGRRREMGLPSQTVPLPPPSVPNLP
;
A
#
# COMPACT_ATOMS: atom_id res chain seq x y z
N MET A 1 39.99 2.83 -2.84
CA MET A 1 40.11 4.12 -2.10
C MET A 1 38.81 4.88 -2.29
N ILE A 2 37.84 4.65 -1.41
CA ILE A 2 36.65 5.50 -1.28
C ILE A 2 36.72 5.97 0.17
N VAL A 3 37.30 7.15 0.37
CA VAL A 3 37.32 7.79 1.69
C VAL A 3 36.10 8.68 1.73
N PHE A 4 35.04 8.13 2.35
CA PHE A 4 33.82 8.81 2.78
C PHE A 4 32.90 9.35 1.66
N LEU A 5 31.95 8.51 1.23
CA LEU A 5 30.66 9.01 0.77
C LEU A 5 29.71 8.85 1.95
N ASN A 6 29.25 9.97 2.50
CA ASN A 6 28.30 10.01 3.61
C ASN A 6 26.89 9.65 3.11
N PHE A 7 26.73 8.44 2.58
CA PHE A 7 25.42 7.95 2.16
C PHE A 7 24.58 7.66 3.40
N THR A 8 23.36 8.18 3.40
CA THR A 8 22.36 7.77 4.37
C THR A 8 21.94 6.34 4.08
N ASP A 9 21.65 5.56 5.12
CA ASP A 9 21.18 4.17 5.02
C ASP A 9 19.80 4.03 4.31
N HIS A 10 19.19 5.17 3.95
CA HIS A 10 17.89 5.30 3.31
C HIS A 10 17.97 6.00 1.94
N GLU A 11 19.08 5.87 1.23
CA GLU A 11 19.12 6.31 -0.17
C GLU A 11 18.19 5.43 -1.03
N VAL A 12 17.30 6.07 -1.78
CA VAL A 12 16.21 5.43 -2.55
C VAL A 12 16.71 4.67 -3.79
N ARG A 13 18.04 4.51 -3.97
CA ARG A 13 18.65 4.01 -5.21
C ARG A 13 19.79 3.03 -4.92
N ASP A 14 19.70 1.85 -5.51
CA ASP A 14 20.86 0.97 -5.68
C ASP A 14 21.85 1.66 -6.63
N ARG A 15 22.96 2.12 -6.07
CA ARG A 15 24.00 2.89 -6.76
C ARG A 15 25.18 2.03 -7.20
N ASP A 16 24.99 0.72 -7.31
CA ASP A 16 26.04 -0.27 -7.62
C ASP A 16 26.82 0.06 -8.91
N TYR A 17 26.17 0.74 -9.86
CA TYR A 17 26.81 1.19 -11.08
C TYR A 17 27.93 2.23 -10.83
N PHE A 18 27.83 3.06 -9.79
CA PHE A 18 28.93 3.98 -9.40
C PHE A 18 30.15 3.20 -8.90
N PHE A 19 29.92 2.05 -8.26
CA PHE A 19 30.97 1.25 -7.65
C PHE A 19 31.53 0.17 -8.56
N THR A 20 30.99 0.02 -9.78
CA THR A 20 31.38 -1.03 -10.70
C THR A 20 32.89 -1.04 -10.94
N THR A 21 33.51 0.09 -11.25
CA THR A 21 34.98 0.18 -11.41
C THR A 21 35.74 -0.17 -10.13
N GLY A 22 35.18 0.20 -8.97
CA GLY A 22 35.71 -0.17 -7.66
C GLY A 22 35.70 -1.69 -7.46
N TYR A 23 34.59 -2.36 -7.74
CA TYR A 23 34.46 -3.81 -7.62
C TYR A 23 35.49 -4.55 -8.48
N HIS A 24 35.73 -4.10 -9.71
CA HIS A 24 36.77 -4.68 -10.56
C HIS A 24 38.17 -4.54 -9.95
N ALA A 25 38.51 -3.36 -9.41
CA ALA A 25 39.80 -3.14 -8.77
C ALA A 25 39.98 -4.01 -7.52
N TYR A 26 38.96 -4.11 -6.66
CA TYR A 26 38.99 -4.99 -5.49
C TYR A 26 39.06 -6.47 -5.87
N ALA A 27 38.35 -6.91 -6.90
CA ALA A 27 38.42 -8.29 -7.38
C ALA A 27 39.84 -8.66 -7.84
N LEU A 28 40.55 -7.76 -8.53
CA LEU A 28 41.95 -7.96 -8.90
C LEU A 28 42.86 -8.08 -7.66
N TRP A 29 42.69 -7.20 -6.68
CA TRP A 29 43.47 -7.24 -5.44
C TRP A 29 43.20 -8.51 -4.62
N ILE A 30 41.94 -8.93 -4.52
CA ILE A 30 41.54 -10.19 -3.90
C ILE A 30 42.19 -11.37 -4.63
N GLY A 31 42.18 -11.37 -5.97
CA GLY A 31 42.83 -12.40 -6.78
C GLY A 31 44.34 -12.48 -6.55
N MET A 32 45.03 -11.35 -6.46
CA MET A 32 46.46 -11.30 -6.12
C MET A 32 46.72 -11.80 -4.69
N GLY A 33 45.91 -11.38 -3.72
CA GLY A 33 46.01 -11.84 -2.34
C GLY A 33 45.76 -13.35 -2.20
N ALA A 34 44.79 -13.87 -2.94
CA ALA A 34 44.51 -15.30 -3.05
C ALA A 34 45.71 -16.09 -3.61
N ALA A 35 46.29 -15.63 -4.73
CA ALA A 35 47.47 -16.26 -5.32
C ALA A 35 48.68 -16.24 -4.38
N TRP A 36 48.89 -15.13 -3.68
CA TRP A 36 49.93 -15.01 -2.66
C TRP A 36 49.68 -16.00 -1.50
N LEU A 37 48.46 -16.07 -0.95
CA LEU A 37 48.12 -16.94 0.16
C LEU A 37 48.31 -18.43 -0.21
N ILE A 38 47.86 -18.84 -1.39
CA ILE A 38 48.05 -20.20 -1.89
C ILE A 38 49.55 -20.54 -1.99
N THR A 39 50.36 -19.60 -2.51
CA THR A 39 51.81 -19.77 -2.63
C THR A 39 52.48 -19.84 -1.26
N TRP A 40 52.10 -18.98 -0.33
CA TRP A 40 52.63 -18.96 1.03
C TRP A 40 52.31 -20.25 1.79
N VAL A 41 51.07 -20.76 1.69
CA VAL A 41 50.72 -22.06 2.27
C VAL A 41 51.55 -23.17 1.63
N ARG A 42 51.69 -23.18 0.30
CA ARG A 42 52.51 -24.17 -0.41
C ARG A 42 53.97 -24.17 0.07
N GLU A 43 54.55 -22.99 0.29
CA GLU A 43 55.95 -22.82 0.71
C GLU A 43 56.19 -23.11 2.19
N SER A 44 55.16 -23.05 3.03
CA SER A 44 55.23 -23.40 4.45
C SER A 44 55.40 -24.91 4.71
N PHE A 45 55.23 -25.75 3.68
CA PHE A 45 55.42 -27.20 3.75
C PHE A 45 56.63 -27.64 2.90
N GLY A 46 57.34 -28.66 3.39
CA GLY A 46 58.42 -29.35 2.64
C GLY A 46 57.91 -30.06 1.38
N SER A 47 58.81 -30.67 0.60
CA SER A 47 58.41 -31.39 -0.61
C SER A 47 57.56 -32.63 -0.33
N GLY A 48 56.71 -33.02 -1.29
CA GLY A 48 55.89 -34.23 -1.23
C GLY A 48 54.41 -33.99 -0.93
N ARG A 49 53.71 -35.08 -0.57
CA ARG A 49 52.25 -35.15 -0.54
C ARG A 49 51.57 -34.16 0.41
N ALA A 50 52.20 -33.83 1.54
CA ALA A 50 51.66 -32.86 2.49
C ALA A 50 51.54 -31.45 1.88
N ARG A 51 52.53 -31.02 1.09
CA ARG A 51 52.51 -29.74 0.37
C ARG A 51 51.46 -29.71 -0.72
N GLU A 52 51.33 -30.79 -1.49
CA GLU A 52 50.29 -30.91 -2.52
C GLU A 52 48.89 -30.81 -1.91
N LEU A 53 48.64 -31.56 -0.82
CA LEU A 53 47.37 -31.53 -0.10
C LEU A 53 47.08 -30.16 0.52
N ALA A 54 48.06 -29.53 1.17
CA ALA A 54 47.89 -28.20 1.76
C ALA A 54 47.59 -27.14 0.71
N THR A 55 48.29 -27.18 -0.44
CA THR A 55 48.06 -26.27 -1.57
C THR A 55 46.67 -26.47 -2.16
N ALA A 56 46.27 -27.72 -2.39
CA ALA A 56 44.96 -28.06 -2.93
C ALA A 56 43.82 -27.66 -1.97
N ALA A 57 43.97 -27.92 -0.68
CA ALA A 57 43.00 -27.54 0.34
C ALA A 57 42.85 -26.02 0.44
N CYS A 58 43.96 -25.27 0.49
CA CYS A 58 43.92 -23.80 0.50
C CYS A 58 43.27 -23.24 -0.77
N SER A 59 43.66 -23.75 -1.94
CA SER A 59 43.06 -23.33 -3.22
C SER A 59 41.57 -23.60 -3.25
N ALA A 60 41.13 -24.77 -2.78
CA ALA A 60 39.71 -25.12 -2.69
C ALA A 60 38.94 -24.17 -1.77
N LEU A 61 39.49 -23.85 -0.59
CA LEU A 61 38.85 -22.93 0.36
C LEU A 61 38.72 -21.52 -0.21
N VAL A 62 39.77 -21.01 -0.85
CA VAL A 62 39.78 -19.67 -1.46
C VAL A 62 38.82 -19.61 -2.65
N LEU A 63 38.82 -20.62 -3.52
CA LEU A 63 37.91 -20.68 -4.66
C LEU A 63 36.46 -20.92 -4.24
N ALA A 64 36.20 -21.59 -3.11
CA ALA A 64 34.84 -21.81 -2.63
C ALA A 64 34.11 -20.51 -2.24
N GLN A 65 34.83 -19.49 -1.76
CA GLN A 65 34.24 -18.23 -1.30
C GLN A 65 33.37 -17.53 -2.37
N PRO A 66 33.86 -17.24 -3.59
CA PRO A 66 33.04 -16.61 -4.62
C PRO A 66 31.85 -17.48 -5.04
N PHE A 67 31.98 -18.81 -5.05
CA PHE A 67 30.84 -19.70 -5.35
C PHE A 67 29.77 -19.66 -4.25
N MET A 68 30.16 -19.59 -2.98
CA MET A 68 29.21 -19.45 -1.86
C MET A 68 28.50 -18.10 -1.92
N LEU A 69 29.23 -17.01 -2.18
CA LEU A 69 28.65 -15.68 -2.34
C LEU A 69 27.67 -15.64 -3.53
N MET A 70 28.09 -16.19 -4.67
CA MET A 70 27.24 -16.29 -5.85
C MET A 70 25.97 -17.09 -5.52
N ASN A 71 26.09 -18.27 -4.93
CA ASN A 71 24.93 -19.07 -4.54
C ASN A 71 23.97 -18.34 -3.59
N ASN A 72 24.49 -17.63 -2.58
CA ASN A 72 23.68 -16.96 -1.57
C ASN A 72 23.01 -15.68 -2.10
N MET A 73 23.66 -14.96 -3.02
CA MET A 73 23.21 -13.66 -3.51
C MET A 73 22.58 -13.73 -4.91
N TRP A 74 22.68 -14.87 -5.61
CA TRP A 74 22.23 -15.02 -7.00
C TRP A 74 20.78 -14.59 -7.15
N PHE A 75 19.89 -15.14 -6.32
CA PHE A 75 18.46 -14.86 -6.43
C PHE A 75 18.15 -13.36 -6.29
N ALA A 76 18.75 -12.68 -5.31
CA ALA A 76 18.51 -11.25 -5.09
C ALA A 76 19.07 -10.35 -6.21
N HIS A 77 20.08 -10.81 -6.94
CA HIS A 77 20.73 -10.06 -8.02
C HIS A 77 20.28 -10.50 -9.42
N ASP A 78 19.57 -11.61 -9.52
CA ASP A 78 19.03 -12.09 -10.78
C ASP A 78 17.89 -11.17 -11.22
N ARG A 79 18.09 -10.52 -12.37
CA ARG A 79 17.08 -9.64 -12.99
C ARG A 79 16.28 -10.38 -14.06
N HIS A 80 16.56 -11.66 -14.30
CA HIS A 80 15.80 -12.47 -15.24
C HIS A 80 14.31 -12.51 -14.83
N GLY A 81 13.44 -12.19 -15.78
CA GLY A 81 11.99 -12.19 -15.55
C GLY A 81 11.47 -11.02 -14.71
N ASN A 82 12.33 -10.11 -14.24
CA ASN A 82 11.89 -8.93 -13.50
C ASN A 82 11.41 -7.84 -14.46
N TYR A 83 10.12 -7.88 -14.80
CA TYR A 83 9.46 -6.87 -15.64
C TYR A 83 8.67 -5.84 -14.83
N VAL A 84 8.82 -5.80 -13.50
CA VAL A 84 7.91 -5.08 -12.60
C VAL A 84 7.79 -3.60 -12.96
N ALA A 85 8.91 -2.87 -13.06
CA ALA A 85 8.89 -1.43 -13.38
C ALA A 85 8.24 -1.16 -14.76
N ARG A 86 8.59 -1.97 -15.77
CA ARG A 86 8.06 -1.84 -17.13
C ARG A 86 6.56 -2.13 -17.19
N ASP A 87 6.12 -3.20 -16.54
CA ASP A 87 4.71 -3.61 -16.54
C ASP A 87 3.86 -2.68 -15.67
N TYR A 88 4.39 -2.16 -14.55
CA TYR A 88 3.74 -1.12 -13.75
C TYR A 88 3.47 0.15 -14.57
N ALA A 89 4.49 0.64 -15.29
CA ALA A 89 4.34 1.77 -16.21
C ALA A 89 3.29 1.51 -17.30
N TYR A 90 3.32 0.32 -17.91
CA TYR A 90 2.34 -0.08 -18.90
C TYR A 90 0.93 -0.08 -18.32
N ASN A 91 0.76 -0.62 -17.12
CA ASN A 91 -0.54 -0.74 -16.45
C ASN A 91 -1.11 0.63 -16.04
N MET A 92 -0.26 1.62 -15.74
CA MET A 92 -0.72 2.99 -15.49
C MET A 92 -1.13 3.72 -16.77
N LEU A 93 -0.41 3.52 -17.89
CA LEU A 93 -0.65 4.26 -19.13
C LEU A 93 -1.70 3.61 -20.04
N ALA A 94 -1.72 2.29 -20.14
CA ALA A 94 -2.55 1.59 -21.14
C ALA A 94 -4.06 1.86 -21.02
N PRO A 95 -4.67 1.92 -19.81
CA PRO A 95 -6.12 2.12 -19.68
C PRO A 95 -6.58 3.57 -19.90
N LEU A 96 -5.68 4.55 -19.88
CA LEU A 96 -6.06 5.96 -19.90
C LEU A 96 -6.80 6.36 -21.18
N ALA A 97 -7.69 7.34 -21.10
CA ALA A 97 -8.35 7.88 -22.28
C ALA A 97 -7.33 8.41 -23.34
N PRO A 98 -7.67 8.41 -24.64
CA PRO A 98 -6.81 8.97 -25.68
C PRO A 98 -6.48 10.45 -25.45
N ASN A 99 -5.27 10.88 -25.80
CA ASN A 99 -4.79 12.28 -25.68
C ASN A 99 -4.87 12.88 -24.26
N ALA A 100 -4.92 12.01 -23.23
CA ALA A 100 -4.92 12.40 -21.82
C ALA A 100 -3.56 12.96 -21.36
N PHE A 101 -3.54 13.49 -20.15
CA PHE A 101 -2.30 13.69 -19.40
C PHE A 101 -2.42 13.15 -17.98
N MET A 102 -1.32 12.68 -17.42
CA MET A 102 -1.29 12.07 -16.11
C MET A 102 -0.20 12.71 -15.24
N PHE A 103 -0.60 13.16 -14.06
CA PHE A 103 0.32 13.63 -13.03
C PHE A 103 0.95 12.44 -12.30
N THR A 104 2.28 12.49 -12.15
CA THR A 104 3.11 11.52 -11.44
C THR A 104 3.93 12.23 -10.37
N ASN A 105 4.37 11.48 -9.36
CA ASN A 105 5.14 12.05 -8.25
C ASN A 105 6.56 11.51 -8.20
N GLY A 106 7.52 12.35 -8.59
CA GLY A 106 8.94 12.06 -8.50
C GLY A 106 9.46 11.09 -9.55
N ASP A 107 10.75 10.82 -9.44
CA ASP A 107 11.55 10.11 -10.44
C ASP A 107 11.17 8.63 -10.57
N ASN A 108 10.99 7.94 -9.43
CA ASN A 108 10.74 6.49 -9.43
C ASN A 108 9.39 6.13 -10.04
N ASP A 109 8.39 7.00 -9.85
CA ASP A 109 7.10 6.89 -10.50
C ASP A 109 7.25 7.19 -11.99
N THR A 110 7.95 8.28 -12.35
CA THR A 110 7.93 8.81 -13.73
C THR A 110 8.85 8.09 -14.72
N PHE A 111 10.07 7.70 -14.32
CA PHE A 111 11.07 7.19 -15.27
C PHE A 111 10.64 5.93 -16.03
N PRO A 112 10.01 4.93 -15.39
CA PRO A 112 9.49 3.77 -16.10
C PRO A 112 8.46 4.14 -17.18
N LEU A 113 7.63 5.16 -16.93
CA LEU A 113 6.63 5.64 -17.89
C LEU A 113 7.30 6.30 -19.09
N TRP A 114 8.24 7.22 -18.86
CA TRP A 114 9.00 7.83 -19.97
C TRP A 114 9.80 6.81 -20.76
N TYR A 115 10.38 5.80 -20.10
CA TYR A 115 11.08 4.72 -20.79
C TYR A 115 10.15 4.01 -21.80
N ILE A 116 8.99 3.53 -21.36
CA ILE A 116 8.08 2.80 -22.26
C ILE A 116 7.48 3.70 -23.34
N GLN A 117 7.31 5.00 -23.07
CA GLN A 117 6.87 5.95 -24.07
C GLN A 117 7.96 6.21 -25.12
N GLN A 118 9.17 6.57 -24.70
CA GLN A 118 10.21 7.05 -25.61
C GLN A 118 10.94 5.92 -26.32
N VAL A 119 11.25 4.84 -25.61
CA VAL A 119 12.01 3.71 -26.15
C VAL A 119 11.11 2.68 -26.82
N GLU A 120 10.00 2.31 -26.16
CA GLU A 120 9.13 1.24 -26.66
C GLU A 120 7.94 1.72 -27.50
N GLY A 121 7.65 3.03 -27.52
CA GLY A 121 6.58 3.59 -28.34
C GLY A 121 5.17 3.42 -27.78
N VAL A 122 5.03 3.08 -26.49
CA VAL A 122 3.73 2.84 -25.85
C VAL A 122 3.06 4.15 -25.47
N ARG A 123 1.78 4.35 -25.83
CA ARG A 123 0.95 5.50 -25.38
C ARG A 123 1.65 6.86 -25.52
N LYS A 124 2.31 7.10 -26.65
CA LYS A 124 2.92 8.40 -26.98
C LYS A 124 1.90 9.54 -27.13
N ASP A 125 0.61 9.22 -27.18
CA ASP A 125 -0.50 10.19 -27.18
C ASP A 125 -0.76 10.79 -25.79
N VAL A 126 -0.34 10.13 -24.71
CA VAL A 126 -0.54 10.62 -23.33
C VAL A 126 0.67 11.44 -22.89
N ARG A 127 0.45 12.58 -22.24
CA ARG A 127 1.55 13.32 -21.60
C ARG A 127 1.69 12.94 -20.13
N VAL A 128 2.88 12.50 -19.73
CA VAL A 128 3.24 12.29 -18.31
C VAL A 128 3.81 13.58 -17.74
N VAL A 129 3.24 14.04 -16.62
CA VAL A 129 3.55 15.30 -15.94
C VAL A 129 4.14 15.02 -14.56
N ASN A 130 5.46 15.16 -14.42
CA ASN A 130 6.16 14.96 -13.16
C ASN A 130 6.02 16.20 -12.27
N LEU A 131 5.31 16.06 -11.15
CA LEU A 131 5.06 17.16 -10.21
C LEU A 131 6.35 17.71 -9.59
N SER A 132 7.40 16.89 -9.42
CA SER A 132 8.69 17.33 -8.88
C SER A 132 9.49 18.20 -9.84
N LEU A 133 9.16 18.16 -11.14
CA LEU A 133 9.77 19.01 -12.16
C LEU A 133 8.85 20.15 -12.61
N LEU A 134 7.55 20.09 -12.28
CA LEU A 134 6.52 21.10 -12.59
C LEU A 134 6.68 22.40 -11.77
N ASN A 135 7.90 22.71 -11.39
CA ASN A 135 8.35 23.95 -10.77
C ASN A 135 9.58 24.53 -11.49
N THR A 136 10.02 23.89 -12.57
CA THR A 136 11.16 24.33 -13.39
C THR A 136 10.66 24.93 -14.70
N ASP A 137 11.26 26.05 -15.09
CA ASP A 137 10.94 26.81 -16.30
C ASP A 137 11.06 25.96 -17.57
N TRP A 138 12.16 25.21 -17.71
CA TRP A 138 12.41 24.37 -18.88
C TRP A 138 11.35 23.27 -19.03
N TYR A 139 10.90 22.66 -17.92
CA TYR A 139 9.92 21.59 -17.96
C TYR A 139 8.51 22.13 -18.23
N ILE A 140 8.17 23.28 -17.64
CA ILE A 140 6.91 23.99 -17.95
C ILE A 140 6.85 24.32 -19.45
N ARG A 141 7.94 24.85 -20.03
CA ARG A 141 8.05 25.11 -21.47
C ARG A 141 7.94 23.84 -22.29
N GLN A 142 8.60 22.76 -21.88
CA GLN A 142 8.51 21.46 -22.55
C GLN A 142 7.06 20.95 -22.62
N LEU A 143 6.33 21.01 -21.50
CA LEU A 143 4.94 20.58 -21.44
C LEU A 143 4.01 21.47 -22.29
N ARG A 144 4.28 22.78 -22.35
CA ARG A 144 3.52 23.75 -23.15
C ARG A 144 3.76 23.60 -24.65
N ASP A 145 5.02 23.41 -25.05
CA ASP A 145 5.46 23.63 -26.42
C ASP A 145 5.65 22.34 -27.23
N GLU A 146 5.94 21.21 -26.58
CA GLU A 146 6.16 19.91 -27.24
C GLU A 146 4.90 19.04 -27.22
N ASP A 147 4.66 18.29 -28.29
CA ASP A 147 3.56 17.32 -28.36
C ASP A 147 3.87 16.02 -27.59
N PRO A 148 2.90 15.43 -26.86
CA PRO A 148 1.54 15.93 -26.63
C PRO A 148 1.49 17.10 -25.63
N LYS A 149 0.92 18.25 -26.01
CA LYS A 149 0.93 19.45 -25.16
C LYS A 149 0.03 19.35 -23.93
N VAL A 150 0.41 20.00 -22.85
CA VAL A 150 -0.43 20.28 -21.67
C VAL A 150 -1.01 21.68 -21.82
N PRO A 151 -2.27 21.93 -21.39
CA PRO A 151 -2.97 23.22 -21.55
C PRO A 151 -2.39 24.31 -20.64
N ILE A 152 -1.18 24.77 -20.96
CA ILE A 152 -0.48 25.83 -20.24
C ILE A 152 -0.54 27.11 -21.09
N HIS A 153 -1.30 28.10 -20.63
CA HIS A 153 -1.46 29.39 -21.30
C HIS A 153 -0.65 30.51 -20.61
N LEU A 154 0.63 30.26 -20.34
CA LEU A 154 1.55 31.24 -19.75
C LEU A 154 2.58 31.70 -20.79
N ASP A 155 2.90 32.99 -20.78
CA ASP A 155 4.01 33.53 -21.57
C ASP A 155 5.36 33.25 -20.90
N ASP A 156 6.43 33.41 -21.67
CA ASP A 156 7.80 33.12 -21.24
C ASP A 156 8.22 33.98 -20.04
N ALA A 157 7.83 35.26 -20.04
CA ALA A 157 8.15 36.17 -18.95
C ALA A 157 7.47 35.80 -17.63
N THR A 158 6.28 35.18 -17.69
CA THR A 158 5.58 34.65 -16.52
C THR A 158 6.23 33.37 -16.04
N VAL A 159 6.57 32.45 -16.95
CA VAL A 159 7.26 31.20 -16.60
C VAL A 159 8.59 31.47 -15.89
N ASP A 160 9.38 32.43 -16.37
CA ASP A 160 10.67 32.79 -15.76
C ASP A 160 10.51 33.36 -14.33
N LYS A 161 9.35 33.95 -14.02
CA LYS A 161 9.05 34.54 -12.70
C LYS A 161 8.54 33.54 -11.68
N LEU A 162 7.99 32.41 -12.10
CA LEU A 162 7.43 31.41 -11.19
C LEU A 162 8.48 30.85 -10.23
N GLY A 163 9.67 30.56 -10.77
CA GLY A 163 10.80 30.04 -9.99
C GLY A 163 10.54 28.67 -9.35
N ILE A 164 11.58 28.12 -8.73
CA ILE A 164 11.54 26.83 -8.04
C ILE A 164 11.14 27.05 -6.57
N GLY A 165 10.12 26.32 -6.11
CA GLY A 165 9.73 26.30 -4.69
C GLY A 165 8.43 27.05 -4.45
N LEU A 166 8.47 28.04 -3.54
CA LEU A 166 7.29 28.81 -3.13
C LEU A 166 7.21 30.10 -3.94
N LEU A 167 6.02 30.37 -4.50
CA LEU A 167 5.65 31.69 -5.01
C LEU A 167 4.57 32.30 -4.13
N ARG A 168 4.46 33.63 -4.16
CA ARG A 168 3.34 34.32 -3.53
C ARG A 168 2.20 34.38 -4.54
N ASP A 169 1.12 33.66 -4.25
CA ASP A 169 -0.07 33.62 -5.09
C ASP A 169 -0.63 35.04 -5.27
N PRO A 170 -0.79 35.54 -6.51
CA PRO A 170 -1.36 36.85 -6.77
C PRO A 170 -2.80 37.01 -6.25
N ASP A 171 -3.58 35.93 -6.20
CA ASP A 171 -5.01 35.98 -5.89
C ASP A 171 -5.28 35.89 -4.38
N SER A 172 -4.70 34.91 -3.69
CA SER A 172 -4.85 34.75 -2.24
C SER A 172 -3.84 35.55 -1.41
N GLY A 173 -2.68 35.91 -2.00
CA GLY A 173 -1.57 36.52 -1.29
C GLY A 173 -0.75 35.56 -0.43
N GLU A 174 -1.13 34.27 -0.37
CA GLU A 174 -0.45 33.21 0.37
C GLU A 174 0.77 32.67 -0.39
N TYR A 175 1.66 31.98 0.31
CA TYR A 175 2.79 31.30 -0.32
C TYR A 175 2.38 29.88 -0.69
N ILE A 176 2.41 29.57 -1.99
CA ILE A 176 2.06 28.26 -2.54
C ILE A 176 3.23 27.71 -3.36
N TYR A 177 3.32 26.38 -3.47
CA TYR A 177 4.34 25.77 -4.31
C TYR A 177 4.04 26.03 -5.79
N THR A 178 5.08 26.28 -6.59
CA THR A 178 4.95 26.46 -8.05
C THR A 178 4.25 25.30 -8.72
N SER A 179 4.53 24.07 -8.30
CA SER A 179 3.83 22.88 -8.80
C SER A 179 2.32 22.92 -8.53
N HIS A 180 1.88 23.44 -7.38
CA HIS A 180 0.46 23.51 -7.02
C HIS A 180 -0.23 24.58 -7.86
N TYR A 181 0.38 25.76 -7.95
CA TYR A 181 -0.08 26.81 -8.85
C TYR A 181 -0.21 26.31 -10.30
N MET A 182 0.79 25.57 -10.78
CA MET A 182 0.78 25.04 -12.13
C MET A 182 -0.30 23.97 -12.34
N VAL A 183 -0.54 23.08 -11.36
CA VAL A 183 -1.66 22.13 -11.42
C VAL A 183 -2.98 22.90 -11.51
N ASP A 184 -3.22 23.87 -10.63
CA ASP A 184 -4.44 24.66 -10.64
C ASP A 184 -4.61 25.42 -11.96
N HIS A 185 -3.55 26.03 -12.48
CA HIS A 185 -3.55 26.69 -13.78
C HIS A 185 -3.93 25.71 -14.91
N ILE A 186 -3.23 24.58 -15.03
CA ILE A 186 -3.50 23.55 -16.05
C ILE A 186 -4.97 23.10 -15.99
N MET A 187 -5.46 22.84 -14.78
CA MET A 187 -6.83 22.37 -14.54
C MET A 187 -7.89 23.45 -14.80
N GLN A 188 -7.57 24.73 -14.67
CA GLN A 188 -8.49 25.81 -15.06
C GLN A 188 -8.54 26.01 -16.58
N GLN A 189 -7.38 25.92 -17.26
CA GLN A 189 -7.30 26.18 -18.69
C GLN A 189 -7.91 25.07 -19.56
N ASP A 190 -7.82 23.81 -19.12
CA ASP A 190 -8.33 22.69 -19.91
C ASP A 190 -9.85 22.52 -19.85
N ARG A 191 -10.48 23.11 -18.83
CA ARG A 191 -11.91 23.03 -18.59
C ARG A 191 -12.65 23.89 -19.62
N ALA A 192 -13.15 23.28 -20.70
CA ALA A 192 -14.08 23.92 -21.63
C ALA A 192 -15.47 24.09 -21.00
N ASP A 193 -16.34 24.85 -21.68
CA ASP A 193 -17.71 25.19 -21.23
C ASP A 193 -18.59 23.97 -20.84
N HIS A 194 -18.19 22.73 -21.19
CA HIS A 194 -18.90 21.48 -20.85
C HIS A 194 -18.02 20.28 -20.41
N GLY A 195 -16.71 20.45 -20.13
CA GLY A 195 -15.83 19.34 -19.71
C GLY A 195 -14.34 19.52 -20.04
N TRP A 196 -13.54 18.46 -19.81
CA TRP A 196 -12.10 18.44 -20.12
C TRP A 196 -11.85 18.33 -21.63
N LYS A 197 -10.98 19.19 -22.19
CA LYS A 197 -10.49 19.01 -23.57
C LYS A 197 -9.51 17.85 -23.66
N LYS A 198 -8.66 17.69 -22.65
CA LYS A 198 -7.73 16.58 -22.45
C LYS A 198 -8.00 15.95 -21.08
N PRO A 199 -8.43 14.69 -21.01
CA PRO A 199 -8.74 14.06 -19.74
C PRO A 199 -7.53 14.06 -18.77
N PRO A 200 -7.65 14.70 -17.58
CA PRO A 200 -6.61 14.69 -16.56
C PRO A 200 -6.69 13.42 -15.72
N TYR A 201 -5.53 12.88 -15.38
CA TYR A 201 -5.38 11.78 -14.44
C TYR A 201 -4.32 12.07 -13.39
N PHE A 202 -4.45 11.44 -12.23
CA PHE A 202 -3.40 11.32 -11.23
C PHE A 202 -3.01 9.85 -11.09
N ALA A 203 -1.72 9.56 -11.04
CA ALA A 203 -1.25 8.26 -10.61
C ALA A 203 -1.68 7.99 -9.15
N VAL A 204 -2.02 6.75 -8.81
CA VAL A 204 -2.38 6.38 -7.42
C VAL A 204 -1.22 6.53 -6.42
N THR A 205 -0.01 6.72 -6.93
CA THR A 205 1.23 6.97 -6.18
C THR A 205 1.43 8.45 -5.83
N VAL A 206 0.61 9.37 -6.34
CA VAL A 206 0.65 10.78 -5.96
C VAL A 206 0.06 10.93 -4.54
N PRO A 207 0.78 11.55 -3.59
CA PRO A 207 0.29 11.69 -2.22
C PRO A 207 -0.55 12.97 -2.00
N GLU A 208 -0.31 14.01 -2.79
CA GLU A 208 -0.98 15.31 -2.66
C GLU A 208 -1.73 15.66 -3.94
N HIS A 209 -3.03 15.92 -3.80
CA HIS A 209 -3.96 16.06 -4.92
C HIS A 209 -4.54 17.47 -5.09
N MET A 210 -3.98 18.47 -4.40
CA MET A 210 -4.39 19.88 -4.53
C MET A 210 -5.91 20.08 -4.33
N GLY A 211 -6.52 19.30 -3.43
CA GLY A 211 -7.97 19.37 -3.15
C GLY A 211 -8.88 18.80 -4.24
N LEU A 212 -8.31 18.16 -5.27
CA LEU A 212 -9.05 17.51 -6.37
C LEU A 212 -9.58 16.12 -5.99
N ASP A 213 -9.28 15.59 -4.80
CA ASP A 213 -9.73 14.27 -4.36
C ASP A 213 -11.24 14.06 -4.58
N LYS A 214 -12.02 15.10 -4.29
CA LYS A 214 -13.49 15.12 -4.44
C LYS A 214 -13.97 14.91 -5.88
N ASN A 215 -13.11 15.16 -6.86
CA ASN A 215 -13.35 14.99 -8.27
C ASN A 215 -12.86 13.63 -8.80
N PHE A 216 -12.20 12.81 -8.00
CA PHE A 216 -11.57 11.59 -8.49
C PHE A 216 -12.55 10.42 -8.68
N THR A 217 -12.36 9.71 -9.78
CA THR A 217 -12.84 8.34 -10.00
C THR A 217 -11.64 7.42 -10.17
N LEU A 218 -11.49 6.41 -9.32
CA LEU A 218 -10.44 5.40 -9.46
C LEU A 218 -10.74 4.45 -10.64
N GLU A 219 -9.75 4.28 -11.52
CA GLU A 219 -9.75 3.42 -12.71
C GLU A 219 -8.47 2.57 -12.74
N GLY A 220 -8.46 1.47 -11.98
CA GLY A 220 -7.27 0.61 -11.86
C GLY A 220 -6.15 1.27 -11.04
N LEU A 221 -5.11 1.78 -11.73
CA LEU A 221 -3.93 2.43 -11.11
C LEU A 221 -3.87 3.95 -11.36
N ALA A 222 -4.97 4.55 -11.80
CA ALA A 222 -5.06 5.98 -12.00
C ALA A 222 -6.39 6.53 -11.46
N TYR A 223 -6.36 7.75 -10.94
CA TYR A 223 -7.54 8.54 -10.64
C TYR A 223 -7.85 9.43 -11.83
N ARG A 224 -8.99 9.20 -12.50
CA ARG A 224 -9.53 10.15 -13.48
C ARG A 224 -10.11 11.35 -12.74
N VAL A 225 -9.74 12.56 -13.16
CA VAL A 225 -10.31 13.78 -12.57
C VAL A 225 -11.59 14.15 -13.33
N ASN A 226 -12.71 14.21 -12.62
CA ASN A 226 -13.99 14.64 -13.19
C ASN A 226 -14.14 16.18 -13.15
N PRO A 227 -14.85 16.78 -14.12
CA PRO A 227 -15.14 18.23 -14.11
C PRO A 227 -15.98 18.68 -12.91
N ASP A 228 -16.76 17.77 -12.32
CA ASP A 228 -17.61 17.98 -11.14
C ASP A 228 -17.45 16.85 -10.13
N THR A 229 -18.11 16.98 -8.98
CA THR A 229 -18.04 16.02 -7.87
C THR A 229 -19.23 15.05 -7.81
N THR A 230 -20.02 14.97 -8.88
CA THR A 230 -21.26 14.16 -8.91
C THR A 230 -21.00 12.72 -9.36
N GLY A 231 -19.86 12.48 -10.01
CA GLY A 231 -19.43 11.17 -10.47
C GLY A 231 -19.11 10.18 -9.33
N PRO A 232 -19.11 8.87 -9.62
CA PRO A 232 -18.72 7.86 -8.65
C PRO A 232 -17.24 7.98 -8.30
N ARG A 233 -16.88 7.66 -7.04
CA ARG A 233 -15.46 7.62 -6.61
C ARG A 233 -14.67 6.45 -7.21
N PHE A 234 -15.36 5.45 -7.75
CA PHE A 234 -14.78 4.22 -8.27
C PHE A 234 -15.53 3.78 -9.54
N ASP A 235 -14.80 3.51 -10.62
CA ASP A 235 -15.36 2.88 -11.81
C ASP A 235 -15.05 1.38 -11.80
N GLU A 236 -16.06 0.60 -11.44
CA GLU A 236 -15.96 -0.86 -11.36
C GLU A 236 -15.68 -1.50 -12.72
N ALA A 237 -16.30 -1.02 -13.79
CA ALA A 237 -16.18 -1.61 -15.11
C ALA A 237 -14.79 -1.34 -15.70
N ALA A 238 -14.33 -0.09 -15.62
CA ALA A 238 -13.00 0.30 -16.07
C ALA A 238 -11.91 -0.40 -15.24
N THR A 239 -12.05 -0.45 -13.91
CA THR A 239 -11.08 -1.13 -13.04
C THR A 239 -11.01 -2.63 -13.31
N ARG A 240 -12.16 -3.30 -13.47
CA ARG A 240 -12.19 -4.74 -13.80
C ARG A 240 -11.53 -5.00 -15.16
N HIS A 241 -11.86 -4.20 -16.17
CA HIS A 241 -11.25 -4.34 -17.50
C HIS A 241 -9.74 -4.13 -17.43
N ALA A 242 -9.29 -3.11 -16.71
CA ALA A 242 -7.87 -2.84 -16.50
C ALA A 242 -7.16 -4.03 -15.85
N LEU A 243 -7.65 -4.51 -14.70
CA LEU A 243 -7.02 -5.59 -13.93
C LEU A 243 -6.98 -6.95 -14.66
N TYR A 244 -8.02 -7.28 -15.42
CA TYR A 244 -8.15 -8.62 -16.01
C TYR A 244 -7.76 -8.70 -17.49
N ASP A 245 -8.02 -7.64 -18.27
CA ASP A 245 -7.87 -7.68 -19.72
C ASP A 245 -6.68 -6.86 -20.23
N VAL A 246 -6.22 -5.86 -19.47
CA VAL A 246 -5.16 -4.94 -19.89
C VAL A 246 -3.86 -5.19 -19.13
N PHE A 247 -3.93 -5.36 -17.81
CA PHE A 247 -2.76 -5.37 -16.96
C PHE A 247 -1.84 -6.57 -17.22
N LYS A 248 -0.54 -6.30 -17.11
CA LYS A 248 0.52 -7.29 -17.18
C LYS A 248 1.13 -7.48 -15.80
N TYR A 249 1.34 -8.73 -15.42
CA TYR A 249 1.83 -9.10 -14.09
C TYR A 249 3.13 -9.90 -14.14
N ARG A 250 3.90 -9.79 -15.22
CA ARG A 250 5.03 -10.70 -15.48
C ARG A 250 6.11 -10.53 -14.43
N GLY A 251 6.46 -11.65 -13.80
CA GLY A 251 7.39 -11.68 -12.69
C GLY A 251 6.84 -11.07 -11.40
N LEU A 252 5.64 -10.50 -11.37
CA LEU A 252 5.01 -9.94 -10.17
C LEU A 252 4.04 -10.94 -9.53
N PHE A 253 3.07 -11.43 -10.30
CA PHE A 253 2.11 -12.43 -9.84
C PHE A 253 2.07 -13.61 -10.82
N THR A 254 1.85 -14.81 -10.29
CA THR A 254 1.55 -16.01 -11.09
C THR A 254 0.14 -15.92 -11.69
N ALA A 255 -0.18 -16.82 -12.62
CA ALA A 255 -1.46 -16.78 -13.34
C ALA A 255 -2.70 -16.92 -12.43
N ASP A 256 -2.55 -17.57 -11.27
CA ASP A 256 -3.57 -17.68 -10.23
C ASP A 256 -3.68 -16.43 -9.34
N GLY A 257 -2.80 -15.43 -9.53
CA GLY A 257 -2.77 -14.19 -8.77
C GLY A 257 -1.85 -14.23 -7.54
N SER A 258 -1.19 -15.36 -7.26
CA SER A 258 -0.26 -15.47 -6.14
C SER A 258 1.03 -14.69 -6.38
N TRP A 259 1.71 -14.27 -5.32
CA TRP A 259 3.05 -13.67 -5.43
C TRP A 259 4.02 -14.61 -6.14
N ASP A 260 4.67 -14.18 -7.23
CA ASP A 260 5.64 -15.04 -7.95
C ASP A 260 6.94 -15.17 -7.15
N PRO A 261 7.29 -16.36 -6.61
CA PRO A 261 8.50 -16.52 -5.80
C PRO A 261 9.77 -16.71 -6.64
N LYS A 262 9.66 -16.84 -7.97
CA LYS A 262 10.81 -17.12 -8.85
C LYS A 262 11.56 -15.88 -9.30
N VAL A 263 10.94 -14.71 -9.13
CA VAL A 263 11.53 -13.42 -9.48
C VAL A 263 11.76 -12.66 -8.19
N TYR A 264 12.99 -12.22 -7.97
CA TYR A 264 13.28 -11.38 -6.81
C TYR A 264 12.63 -10.00 -6.97
N LYS A 265 12.00 -9.54 -5.89
CA LYS A 265 11.37 -8.23 -5.78
C LYS A 265 11.92 -7.57 -4.52
N ASP A 266 12.41 -6.36 -4.70
CA ASP A 266 12.83 -5.53 -3.59
C ASP A 266 11.61 -4.97 -2.84
N GLU A 267 11.89 -4.18 -1.81
CA GLU A 267 10.88 -3.51 -1.00
C GLU A 267 10.02 -2.53 -1.81
N ASN A 268 10.61 -1.87 -2.82
CA ASN A 268 9.89 -0.91 -3.67
C ASN A 268 8.86 -1.63 -4.56
N ALA A 269 9.26 -2.70 -5.25
CA ALA A 269 8.35 -3.54 -6.02
C ALA A 269 7.25 -4.12 -5.14
N SER A 270 7.59 -4.53 -3.92
CA SER A 270 6.63 -5.02 -2.92
C SER A 270 5.65 -3.93 -2.48
N THR A 271 6.11 -2.71 -2.25
CA THR A 271 5.25 -1.58 -1.88
C THR A 271 4.31 -1.21 -3.03
N LEU A 272 4.83 -1.05 -4.25
CA LEU A 272 4.03 -0.75 -5.44
C LEU A 272 2.98 -1.82 -5.72
N SER A 273 3.28 -3.07 -5.40
CA SER A 273 2.34 -4.17 -5.60
C SER A 273 1.06 -4.06 -4.75
N ARG A 274 1.12 -3.33 -3.63
CA ARG A 274 -0.05 -3.04 -2.79
C ARG A 274 -1.10 -2.21 -3.53
N ASN A 275 -0.69 -1.40 -4.51
CA ASN A 275 -1.63 -0.64 -5.34
C ASN A 275 -2.53 -1.55 -6.19
N TYR A 276 -2.02 -2.70 -6.64
CA TYR A 276 -2.88 -3.71 -7.29
C TYR A 276 -3.84 -4.35 -6.30
N ALA A 277 -3.38 -4.72 -5.10
CA ALA A 277 -4.26 -5.25 -4.06
C ALA A 277 -5.37 -4.26 -3.72
N ALA A 278 -5.05 -2.98 -3.53
CA ALA A 278 -6.04 -1.94 -3.28
C ALA A 278 -7.11 -1.89 -4.38
N ALA A 279 -6.72 -1.94 -5.66
CA ALA A 279 -7.67 -1.97 -6.77
C ALA A 279 -8.56 -3.23 -6.78
N PHE A 280 -8.01 -4.42 -6.47
CA PHE A 280 -8.79 -5.64 -6.30
C PHE A 280 -9.72 -5.58 -5.09
N MET A 281 -9.28 -4.99 -3.97
CA MET A 281 -10.12 -4.78 -2.78
C MET A 281 -11.29 -3.85 -3.08
N GLU A 282 -11.07 -2.77 -3.84
CA GLU A 282 -12.16 -1.87 -4.26
C GLU A 282 -13.21 -2.58 -5.12
N LEU A 283 -12.79 -3.46 -6.05
CA LEU A 283 -13.72 -4.34 -6.76
C LEU A 283 -14.48 -5.26 -5.80
N ALA A 284 -13.77 -5.87 -4.86
CA ALA A 284 -14.36 -6.77 -3.87
C ALA A 284 -15.46 -6.06 -3.04
N TYR A 285 -15.18 -4.84 -2.56
CA TYR A 285 -16.16 -4.03 -1.85
C TYR A 285 -17.30 -3.56 -2.76
N ALA A 286 -17.05 -3.26 -4.03
CA ALA A 286 -18.09 -2.89 -4.98
C ALA A 286 -19.08 -4.04 -5.21
N TYR A 287 -18.58 -5.27 -5.42
CA TYR A 287 -19.41 -6.46 -5.50
C TYR A 287 -20.19 -6.73 -4.20
N ARG A 288 -19.54 -6.58 -3.04
CA ARG A 288 -20.19 -6.73 -1.74
C ARG A 288 -21.37 -5.76 -1.58
N ARG A 289 -21.19 -4.47 -1.92
CA ARG A 289 -22.27 -3.45 -1.85
C ARG A 289 -23.49 -3.81 -2.69
N ARG A 290 -23.32 -4.62 -3.73
CA ARG A 290 -24.40 -5.14 -4.59
C ARG A 290 -24.94 -6.51 -4.16
N GLY A 291 -24.47 -7.05 -3.02
CA GLY A 291 -24.83 -8.40 -2.55
C GLY A 291 -24.23 -9.53 -3.39
N GLN A 292 -23.26 -9.25 -4.26
CA GLN A 292 -22.59 -10.23 -5.11
C GLN A 292 -21.43 -10.89 -4.35
N PHE A 293 -21.76 -11.60 -3.26
CA PHE A 293 -20.77 -12.18 -2.36
C PHE A 293 -19.79 -13.17 -3.03
N PRO A 294 -20.21 -14.06 -3.96
CA PRO A 294 -19.26 -14.95 -4.62
C PRO A 294 -18.14 -14.21 -5.37
N GLN A 295 -18.49 -13.13 -6.07
CA GLN A 295 -17.49 -12.29 -6.75
C GLN A 295 -16.65 -11.50 -5.74
N ALA A 296 -17.27 -10.91 -4.72
CA ALA A 296 -16.56 -10.17 -3.68
C ALA A 296 -15.50 -11.02 -2.97
N ILE A 297 -15.88 -12.24 -2.59
CA ILE A 297 -14.98 -13.21 -1.95
C ILE A 297 -13.86 -13.61 -2.91
N ALA A 298 -14.17 -13.93 -4.18
CA ALA A 298 -13.15 -14.33 -5.15
C ALA A 298 -12.06 -13.26 -5.37
N GLU A 299 -12.45 -11.98 -5.43
CA GLU A 299 -11.49 -10.87 -5.53
C GLU A 299 -10.66 -10.74 -4.25
N MET A 300 -11.28 -10.85 -3.07
CA MET A 300 -10.57 -10.75 -1.79
C MET A 300 -9.62 -11.94 -1.54
N GLU A 301 -9.99 -13.16 -1.94
CA GLU A 301 -9.10 -14.33 -1.92
C GLU A 301 -7.92 -14.19 -2.89
N ARG A 302 -8.12 -13.47 -4.01
CA ARG A 302 -7.01 -13.11 -4.90
C ARG A 302 -6.02 -12.19 -4.17
N VAL A 303 -6.52 -11.20 -3.43
CA VAL A 303 -5.67 -10.32 -2.61
C VAL A 303 -4.95 -11.10 -1.52
N GLU A 304 -5.62 -12.06 -0.88
CA GLU A 304 -5.01 -12.95 0.13
C GLU A 304 -3.89 -13.81 -0.47
N ARG A 305 -4.02 -14.28 -1.71
CA ARG A 305 -2.93 -14.94 -2.44
C ARG A 305 -1.76 -14.02 -2.79
N MET A 306 -2.02 -12.73 -3.05
CA MET A 306 -0.97 -11.74 -3.30
C MET A 306 -0.18 -11.45 -2.01
N PHE A 307 -0.88 -11.32 -0.88
CA PHE A 307 -0.31 -10.98 0.43
C PHE A 307 -0.85 -11.90 1.53
N PRO A 308 -0.35 -13.15 1.61
CA PRO A 308 -0.86 -14.13 2.56
C PRO A 308 -0.71 -13.67 4.01
N GLY A 309 -1.77 -13.87 4.80
CA GLY A 309 -1.74 -13.59 6.23
C GLY A 309 -1.88 -12.13 6.63
N SER A 310 -2.08 -11.19 5.69
CA SER A 310 -2.26 -9.77 6.04
C SER A 310 -3.56 -9.54 6.81
N PRO A 311 -3.54 -8.93 8.03
CA PRO A 311 -4.75 -8.59 8.77
C PRO A 311 -5.73 -7.72 7.98
N ASP A 312 -5.20 -6.77 7.21
CA ASP A 312 -5.99 -5.85 6.35
C ASP A 312 -6.81 -6.57 5.29
N VAL A 313 -6.48 -7.83 4.98
CA VAL A 313 -7.15 -8.67 3.99
C VAL A 313 -8.00 -9.75 4.65
N LEU A 314 -7.46 -10.42 5.67
CA LEU A 314 -8.15 -11.50 6.38
C LEU A 314 -9.40 -11.00 7.12
N LEU A 315 -9.36 -9.81 7.70
CA LEU A 315 -10.50 -9.22 8.40
C LEU A 315 -11.68 -9.02 7.44
N PRO A 316 -11.57 -8.25 6.33
CA PRO A 316 -12.69 -8.09 5.41
C PRO A 316 -13.08 -9.41 4.73
N LEU A 317 -12.13 -10.29 4.39
CA LEU A 317 -12.44 -11.61 3.82
C LEU A 317 -13.33 -12.44 4.77
N GLY A 318 -12.98 -12.49 6.06
CA GLY A 318 -13.78 -13.20 7.06
C GLY A 318 -15.17 -12.60 7.21
N SER A 319 -15.29 -11.26 7.22
CA SER A 319 -16.59 -10.57 7.25
C SER A 319 -17.43 -10.86 6.01
N PHE A 320 -16.83 -10.94 4.82
CA PHE A 320 -17.56 -11.30 3.59
C PHE A 320 -18.09 -12.73 3.68
N TYR A 321 -17.32 -13.65 4.24
CA TYR A 321 -17.78 -15.01 4.48
C TYR A 321 -18.94 -15.08 5.47
N VAL A 322 -18.88 -14.31 6.57
CA VAL A 322 -20.00 -14.18 7.52
C VAL A 322 -21.27 -13.69 6.83
N GLU A 323 -21.17 -12.62 6.05
CA GLU A 323 -22.32 -12.02 5.37
C GLU A 323 -22.90 -12.92 4.27
N SER A 324 -22.05 -13.72 3.62
CA SER A 324 -22.48 -14.72 2.64
C SER A 324 -23.13 -15.96 3.26
N GLY A 325 -22.96 -16.15 4.57
CA GLY A 325 -23.43 -17.34 5.30
C GLY A 325 -22.48 -18.54 5.26
N ASP A 326 -21.31 -18.45 4.62
CA ASP A 326 -20.27 -19.49 4.71
C ASP A 326 -19.51 -19.40 6.04
N THR A 327 -20.18 -19.88 7.07
CA THR A 327 -19.67 -19.93 8.42
C THR A 327 -18.39 -20.76 8.54
N ALA A 328 -18.25 -21.82 7.75
CA ALA A 328 -17.07 -22.69 7.80
C ALA A 328 -15.82 -21.97 7.30
N ALA A 329 -15.94 -21.20 6.21
CA ALA A 329 -14.86 -20.36 5.72
C ALA A 329 -14.53 -19.21 6.67
N ALA A 330 -15.54 -18.51 7.20
CA ALA A 330 -15.34 -17.46 8.20
C ALA A 330 -14.55 -17.95 9.42
N ILE A 331 -14.87 -19.15 9.93
CA ILE A 331 -14.12 -19.77 11.04
C ILE A 331 -12.66 -19.99 10.66
N ARG A 332 -12.38 -20.52 9.46
CA ARG A 332 -10.99 -20.74 9.01
C ARG A 332 -10.21 -19.43 8.94
N VAL A 333 -10.80 -18.39 8.32
CA VAL A 333 -10.14 -17.09 8.14
C VAL A 333 -9.87 -16.41 9.47
N PHE A 334 -10.86 -16.30 10.37
CA PHE A 334 -10.66 -15.65 11.66
C PHE A 334 -9.74 -16.45 12.59
N THR A 335 -9.70 -17.78 12.48
CA THR A 335 -8.71 -18.60 13.20
C THR A 335 -7.29 -18.33 12.68
N SER A 336 -7.12 -18.11 11.37
CA SER A 336 -5.83 -17.71 10.79
C SER A 336 -5.43 -16.32 11.28
N LEU A 337 -6.36 -15.36 11.23
CA LEU A 337 -6.15 -13.98 11.69
C LEU A 337 -5.69 -13.92 13.16
N ALA A 338 -6.32 -14.71 14.03
CA ALA A 338 -5.95 -14.82 15.44
C ALA A 338 -4.52 -15.34 15.69
N LYS A 339 -3.97 -16.14 14.76
CA LYS A 339 -2.57 -16.60 14.85
C LYS A 339 -1.57 -15.52 14.44
N VAL A 340 -1.94 -14.67 13.47
CA VAL A 340 -1.06 -13.63 12.95
C VAL A 340 -0.97 -12.44 13.91
N ALA A 341 -2.10 -12.00 14.45
CA ALA A 341 -2.17 -10.82 15.29
C ALA A 341 -2.92 -11.09 16.62
N PRO A 342 -2.40 -11.97 17.50
CA PRO A 342 -3.08 -12.34 18.75
C PRO A 342 -3.19 -11.19 19.77
N GLY A 343 -2.44 -10.11 19.59
CA GLY A 343 -2.45 -8.93 20.47
C GLY A 343 -3.42 -7.83 20.06
N ASP A 344 -4.13 -7.99 18.94
CA ASP A 344 -5.01 -6.99 18.38
C ASP A 344 -6.46 -7.18 18.91
N PRO A 345 -7.10 -6.14 19.46
CA PRO A 345 -8.46 -6.23 19.98
C PRO A 345 -9.49 -6.60 18.90
N ASP A 346 -9.40 -6.04 17.70
CA ASP A 346 -10.31 -6.37 16.58
C ASP A 346 -10.19 -7.84 16.20
N VAL A 347 -8.96 -8.35 16.14
CA VAL A 347 -8.70 -9.76 15.85
C VAL A 347 -9.34 -10.68 16.91
N ARG A 348 -9.28 -10.32 18.19
CA ARG A 348 -9.94 -11.08 19.26
C ARG A 348 -11.45 -11.04 19.15
N TYR A 349 -12.02 -9.88 18.82
CA TYR A 349 -13.44 -9.74 18.54
C TYR A 349 -13.88 -10.69 17.41
N TYR A 350 -13.19 -10.69 16.26
CA TYR A 350 -13.55 -11.57 15.15
C TYR A 350 -13.30 -13.05 15.45
N TYR A 351 -12.28 -13.38 16.23
CA TYR A 351 -12.08 -14.75 16.71
C TYR A 351 -13.21 -15.19 17.65
N ALA A 352 -13.67 -14.32 18.55
CA ALA A 352 -14.84 -14.57 19.38
C ALA A 352 -16.10 -14.83 18.54
N VAL A 353 -16.34 -14.03 17.48
CA VAL A 353 -17.42 -14.25 16.51
C VAL A 353 -17.32 -15.65 15.89
N SER A 354 -16.12 -16.10 15.53
CA SER A 354 -15.91 -17.46 15.02
C SER A 354 -16.23 -18.56 16.04
N LEU A 355 -16.06 -18.30 17.33
CA LEU A 355 -16.39 -19.23 18.41
C LEU A 355 -17.91 -19.31 18.64
N ILE A 356 -18.63 -18.20 18.47
CA ILE A 356 -20.11 -18.20 18.48
C ILE A 356 -20.64 -19.14 17.41
N PHE A 357 -20.11 -19.05 16.19
CA PHE A 357 -20.49 -19.94 15.09
C PHE A 357 -20.22 -21.42 15.35
N GLN A 358 -19.25 -21.73 16.21
CA GLN A 358 -18.95 -23.08 16.67
C GLN A 358 -19.77 -23.49 17.91
N ASN A 359 -20.72 -22.66 18.35
CA ASN A 359 -21.48 -22.82 19.58
C ASN A 359 -20.61 -22.91 20.86
N LYS A 360 -19.44 -22.27 20.85
CA LYS A 360 -18.49 -22.20 21.98
C LYS A 360 -18.66 -20.87 22.72
N LEU A 361 -19.83 -20.65 23.30
CA LEU A 361 -20.26 -19.35 23.83
C LEU A 361 -19.38 -18.86 24.99
N GLU A 362 -19.01 -19.72 25.94
CA GLU A 362 -18.10 -19.37 27.04
C GLU A 362 -16.73 -18.90 26.53
N ALA A 363 -16.18 -19.59 25.53
CA ALA A 363 -14.90 -19.22 24.95
C ALA A 363 -15.00 -17.90 24.16
N ALA A 364 -16.11 -17.68 23.44
CA ALA A 364 -16.38 -16.41 22.77
C ALA A 364 -16.45 -15.25 23.77
N LEU A 365 -17.13 -15.44 24.91
CA LEU A 365 -17.21 -14.42 25.96
C LEU A 365 -15.83 -14.07 26.52
N GLN A 366 -14.97 -15.06 26.76
CA GLN A 366 -13.60 -14.82 27.24
C GLN A 366 -12.77 -14.00 26.25
N GLU A 367 -12.90 -14.26 24.95
CA GLU A 367 -12.19 -13.51 23.91
C GLU A 367 -12.72 -12.09 23.76
N PHE A 368 -14.04 -11.86 23.85
CA PHE A 368 -14.58 -10.50 23.91
C PHE A 368 -14.09 -9.74 25.15
N GLU A 369 -14.06 -10.38 26.32
CA GLU A 369 -13.52 -9.76 27.52
C GLU A 369 -12.03 -9.45 27.39
N GLN A 370 -11.26 -10.27 26.67
CA GLN A 370 -9.86 -9.96 26.38
C GLN A 370 -9.73 -8.82 25.37
N SER A 371 -10.60 -8.74 24.36
CA SER A 371 -10.69 -7.60 23.45
C SER A 371 -10.94 -6.30 24.23
N ILE A 372 -11.92 -6.30 25.15
CA ILE A 372 -12.23 -5.16 26.03
C ILE A 372 -11.04 -4.80 26.94
N ARG A 373 -10.28 -5.79 27.42
CA ARG A 373 -9.07 -5.52 28.23
C ARG A 373 -7.95 -4.85 27.41
N LEU A 374 -7.83 -5.20 26.14
CA LEU A 374 -6.82 -4.62 25.24
C LEU A 374 -7.24 -3.22 24.77
N ASP A 375 -8.51 -3.05 24.43
CA ASP A 375 -9.11 -1.78 24.08
C ASP A 375 -10.43 -1.57 24.85
N PRO A 376 -10.39 -0.80 25.96
CA PRO A 376 -11.57 -0.47 26.74
C PRO A 376 -12.62 0.39 26.02
N ASP A 377 -12.31 0.95 24.84
CA ASP A 377 -13.23 1.76 24.03
C ASP A 377 -13.83 0.96 22.84
N HIS A 378 -13.52 -0.34 22.73
CA HIS A 378 -14.01 -1.21 21.67
C HIS A 378 -15.50 -1.58 21.85
N ALA A 379 -16.39 -0.73 21.33
CA ALA A 379 -17.84 -0.86 21.45
C ALA A 379 -18.40 -2.23 20.99
N GLN A 380 -17.94 -2.74 19.83
CA GLN A 380 -18.42 -4.00 19.26
C GLN A 380 -18.11 -5.20 20.18
N ALA A 381 -16.98 -5.19 20.89
CA ALA A 381 -16.63 -6.22 21.86
C ALA A 381 -17.56 -6.21 23.08
N TYR A 382 -17.97 -5.03 23.58
CA TYR A 382 -18.99 -4.92 24.62
C TYR A 382 -20.34 -5.46 24.17
N ILE A 383 -20.76 -5.11 22.95
CA ILE A 383 -22.02 -5.61 22.36
C ILE A 383 -21.98 -7.14 22.22
N GLY A 384 -20.87 -7.69 21.72
CA GLY A 384 -20.65 -9.13 21.58
C GLY A 384 -20.68 -9.86 22.92
N ALA A 385 -19.92 -9.37 23.91
CA ALA A 385 -19.86 -9.92 25.26
C ALA A 385 -21.24 -9.90 25.94
N TYR A 386 -21.95 -8.77 25.87
CA TYR A 386 -23.31 -8.62 26.39
C TYR A 386 -24.26 -9.64 25.76
N SER A 387 -24.26 -9.71 24.41
CA SER A 387 -25.18 -10.58 23.66
C SER A 387 -24.95 -12.06 23.99
N VAL A 388 -23.69 -12.49 24.07
CA VAL A 388 -23.33 -13.86 24.42
C VAL A 388 -23.69 -14.18 25.87
N ALA A 389 -23.34 -13.31 26.82
CA ALA A 389 -23.69 -13.51 28.24
C ALA A 389 -25.21 -13.59 28.44
N TRP A 390 -25.97 -12.76 27.72
CA TRP A 390 -27.43 -12.78 27.75
C TRP A 390 -27.99 -14.08 27.17
N GLN A 391 -27.48 -14.53 26.02
CA GLN A 391 -27.87 -15.79 25.38
C GLN A 391 -27.60 -17.00 26.29
N MET A 392 -26.51 -16.98 27.05
CA MET A 392 -26.16 -18.01 28.02
C MET A 392 -27.00 -17.96 29.32
N GLY A 393 -27.92 -17.01 29.45
CA GLY A 393 -28.72 -16.80 30.66
C GLY A 393 -27.97 -16.14 31.82
N GLN A 394 -26.73 -15.68 31.61
CA GLN A 394 -25.91 -14.99 32.61
C GLN A 394 -26.30 -13.51 32.71
N LYS A 395 -27.57 -13.23 33.05
CA LYS A 395 -28.15 -11.89 33.03
C LYS A 395 -27.40 -10.88 33.90
N ASP A 396 -26.94 -11.29 35.09
CA ASP A 396 -26.14 -10.43 35.98
C ASP A 396 -24.84 -9.98 35.32
N ARG A 397 -24.13 -10.91 34.65
CA ARG A 397 -22.87 -10.62 33.96
C ARG A 397 -23.11 -9.71 32.75
N ALA A 398 -24.18 -9.96 32.00
CA ALA A 398 -24.58 -9.11 30.88
C ALA A 398 -24.85 -7.67 31.33
N VAL A 399 -25.57 -7.46 32.45
CA VAL A 399 -25.78 -6.13 33.02
C VAL A 399 -24.47 -5.50 33.48
N GLN A 400 -23.57 -6.25 34.13
CA GLN A 400 -22.25 -5.74 34.53
C GLN A 400 -21.40 -5.26 33.35
N ILE A 401 -21.47 -5.95 32.20
CA ILE A 401 -20.79 -5.54 30.97
C ILE A 401 -21.33 -4.20 30.47
N LEU A 402 -22.66 -4.02 30.45
CA LEU A 402 -23.29 -2.74 30.10
C LEU A 402 -22.92 -1.63 31.09
N GLU A 403 -22.90 -1.91 32.40
CA GLU A 403 -22.46 -0.95 33.43
C GLU A 403 -20.99 -0.54 33.28
N GLN A 404 -20.12 -1.42 32.78
CA GLN A 404 -18.74 -1.07 32.47
C GLN A 404 -18.69 -0.07 31.32
N TRP A 405 -19.42 -0.33 30.23
CA TRP A 405 -19.52 0.58 29.07
C TRP A 405 -20.10 1.94 29.47
N THR A 406 -21.25 1.99 30.13
CA THR A 406 -21.93 3.27 30.47
C THR A 406 -21.16 4.10 31.49
N ARG A 407 -20.34 3.49 32.36
CA ARG A 407 -19.44 4.25 33.24
C ARG A 407 -18.33 4.95 32.50
N ARG A 408 -17.87 4.37 31.38
CA ARG A 408 -16.78 4.93 30.56
C ARG A 408 -17.31 5.89 29.49
N HIS A 409 -18.49 5.60 28.95
CA HIS A 409 -19.19 6.42 27.95
C HIS A 409 -20.53 6.92 28.52
N PRO A 410 -20.49 7.85 29.50
CA PRO A 410 -21.70 8.36 30.15
C PRO A 410 -22.57 9.20 29.21
N ASP A 411 -22.04 9.57 28.04
CA ASP A 411 -22.70 10.32 26.98
C ASP A 411 -23.48 9.44 26.00
N ASP A 412 -23.27 8.12 25.97
CA ASP A 412 -24.04 7.19 25.12
C ASP A 412 -25.47 7.00 25.66
N PRO A 413 -26.51 7.58 25.03
CA PRO A 413 -27.88 7.48 25.52
C PRO A 413 -28.49 6.09 25.25
N GLN A 414 -28.08 5.41 24.18
CA GLN A 414 -28.65 4.12 23.77
C GLN A 414 -28.23 3.02 24.75
N ALA A 415 -26.95 3.00 25.15
CA ALA A 415 -26.47 2.04 26.12
C ALA A 415 -27.08 2.24 27.51
N ARG A 416 -27.32 3.49 27.92
CA ARG A 416 -28.01 3.81 29.19
C ARG A 416 -29.46 3.35 29.18
N GLU A 417 -30.20 3.63 28.10
CA GLU A 417 -31.58 3.17 27.96
C GLU A 417 -31.67 1.64 28.00
N LEU A 418 -30.76 0.96 27.29
CA LEU A 418 -30.66 -0.50 27.31
C LEU A 418 -30.38 -1.01 28.72
N LEU A 419 -29.42 -0.42 29.44
CA LEU A 419 -29.07 -0.80 30.81
C LEU A 419 -30.27 -0.64 31.76
N ASP A 420 -30.95 0.50 31.74
CA ASP A 420 -32.13 0.75 32.59
C ASP A 420 -33.31 -0.16 32.23
N GLY A 421 -33.48 -0.49 30.94
CA GLY A 421 -34.42 -1.50 30.48
C GLY A 421 -34.13 -2.88 31.10
N ARG A 422 -32.87 -3.34 31.03
CA ARG A 422 -32.47 -4.65 31.57
C ARG A 422 -32.52 -4.72 33.09
N ARG A 423 -32.14 -3.64 33.79
CA ARG A 423 -32.26 -3.57 35.25
C ARG A 423 -33.70 -3.67 35.71
N ARG A 424 -34.64 -3.00 35.04
CA ARG A 424 -36.08 -3.12 35.32
C ARG A 424 -36.60 -4.54 35.08
N GLU A 425 -36.19 -5.19 33.99
CA GLU A 425 -36.55 -6.59 33.69
C GLU A 425 -36.09 -7.54 34.81
N MET A 426 -34.99 -7.22 35.48
CA MET A 426 -34.41 -8.00 36.57
C MET A 426 -34.86 -7.55 37.97
N GLY A 427 -35.74 -6.56 38.09
CA GLY A 427 -36.17 -6.01 39.39
C GLY A 427 -35.09 -5.23 40.13
N LEU A 428 -34.03 -4.80 39.44
CA LEU A 428 -32.93 -3.99 39.99
C LEU A 428 -33.27 -2.49 39.87
N PRO A 429 -32.87 -1.65 40.85
CA PRO A 429 -33.10 -0.21 40.79
C PRO A 429 -32.31 0.41 39.63
N SER A 430 -32.87 1.41 38.94
CA SER A 430 -32.21 2.15 37.84
C SER A 430 -30.94 2.85 38.30
N GLN A 431 -29.95 2.95 37.41
CA GLN A 431 -28.67 3.57 37.77
C GLN A 431 -28.74 5.08 37.52
N THR A 432 -28.79 5.89 38.58
CA THR A 432 -28.63 7.34 38.46
C THR A 432 -27.15 7.67 38.31
N VAL A 433 -26.62 7.58 37.09
CA VAL A 433 -25.29 8.15 36.79
C VAL A 433 -25.48 9.66 36.69
N PRO A 434 -24.80 10.49 37.51
CA PRO A 434 -24.89 11.94 37.39
C PRO A 434 -24.46 12.35 35.98
N LEU A 435 -25.30 13.11 35.27
CA LEU A 435 -24.89 13.73 34.01
C LEU A 435 -23.63 14.56 34.28
N PRO A 436 -22.54 14.39 33.52
CA PRO A 436 -21.45 15.35 33.59
C PRO A 436 -22.02 16.75 33.28
N PRO A 437 -21.57 17.80 33.97
CA PRO A 437 -22.02 19.16 33.69
C PRO A 437 -21.78 19.46 32.20
N PRO A 438 -22.66 20.23 31.54
CA PRO A 438 -22.49 20.57 30.13
C PRO A 438 -21.10 21.15 29.93
N SER A 439 -20.36 20.59 28.97
CA SER A 439 -19.07 21.11 28.54
C SER A 439 -19.25 22.57 28.13
N VAL A 440 -18.72 23.50 28.93
CA VAL A 440 -18.65 24.90 28.57
C VAL A 440 -17.74 24.96 27.35
N PRO A 441 -18.22 25.43 26.18
CA PRO A 441 -17.34 25.61 25.04
C PRO A 441 -16.26 26.61 25.45
N ASN A 442 -14.99 26.21 25.34
CA ASN A 442 -13.92 27.18 25.23
C ASN A 442 -14.21 27.96 23.94
N LEU A 443 -14.81 29.13 24.12
CA LEU A 443 -14.91 30.14 23.07
C LEU A 443 -13.49 30.64 22.74
N PRO A 444 -13.23 30.98 21.46
CA PRO A 444 -11.91 31.02 20.84
C PRO A 444 -10.90 31.98 21.47
#